data_AF-A0A7S0KRH6-F1
#
_entry.id   AF-A0A7S0KRH6-F1
#
_cell.length_a   1.000
_cell.length_b   1.000
_cell.length_c   1.000
_cell.angle_alpha   90.00
_cell.angle_beta   90.00
_cell.angle_gamma   90.00
#
_symmetry.space_group_name_H-M   'P 1'
#
loop_
_entity.id
_entity.type
_entity.pdbx_description
1 polymer ?
#
loop_
_entity_poly.entity_id
_entity_poly.type
_entity_poly.pdbx_seq_one_letter_code
_entity_poly.pdbx_strand_id
1 'polypeptide(L)'
;SNAAGADALRTALRKCAVAAGALYEPMEESTLFLVHEVDLSGTGWLHLKSAITWAPHVGFVASDPRCPVLERALACLDGCEATEANRMRDPPVLVPRDAANVLSLPDNAVFAHPSAAEAVRARGAERGVKVVECEQPELARADGALTCCAVVLDPDFRWGPNY
;
A
#
# COMPACT_ATOMS: atom_id res chain seq x y z
N SER A 1 -5.20 10.15 -19.33
CA SER A 1 -6.22 9.65 -18.39
C SER A 1 -5.57 8.61 -17.48
N ASN A 2 -6.06 8.45 -16.26
CA ASN A 2 -5.62 7.38 -15.34
C ASN A 2 -5.79 5.98 -15.95
N ALA A 3 -6.75 5.81 -16.87
CA ALA A 3 -6.99 4.58 -17.61
C ALA A 3 -5.74 4.00 -18.31
N ALA A 4 -4.94 4.82 -19.00
CA ALA A 4 -3.74 4.32 -19.66
C ALA A 4 -2.67 3.82 -18.66
N GLY A 5 -2.58 4.44 -17.48
CA GLY A 5 -1.70 4.00 -16.40
C GLY A 5 -2.21 2.71 -15.74
N ALA A 6 -3.51 2.61 -15.51
CA ALA A 6 -4.14 1.39 -15.01
C ALA A 6 -3.95 0.21 -15.98
N ASP A 7 -4.11 0.44 -17.29
CA ASP A 7 -3.88 -0.58 -18.32
C ASP A 7 -2.42 -1.02 -18.42
N ALA A 8 -1.48 -0.08 -18.30
CA ALA A 8 -0.05 -0.39 -18.24
C ALA A 8 0.29 -1.23 -17.00
N LEU A 9 -0.30 -0.91 -15.84
CA LEU A 9 -0.12 -1.69 -14.61
C LEU A 9 -0.70 -3.10 -14.74
N ARG A 10 -1.93 -3.24 -15.24
CA ARG A 10 -2.55 -4.55 -15.52
C ARG A 10 -1.66 -5.39 -16.44
N THR A 11 -1.11 -4.78 -17.50
CA THR A 11 -0.20 -5.44 -18.44
C THR A 11 1.09 -5.91 -17.75
N ALA A 12 1.69 -5.08 -16.90
CA ALA A 12 2.90 -5.45 -16.17
C ALA A 12 2.64 -6.61 -15.19
N LEU A 13 1.57 -6.51 -14.39
CA LEU A 13 1.17 -7.55 -13.44
C LEU A 13 0.87 -8.87 -14.13
N ARG A 14 0.20 -8.83 -15.29
CA ARG A 14 -0.03 -10.01 -16.14
C ARG A 14 1.28 -10.70 -16.53
N LYS A 15 2.28 -9.95 -17.00
CA LYS A 15 3.59 -10.53 -17.37
C LYS A 15 4.25 -11.23 -16.19
N CYS A 16 4.19 -10.63 -15.00
CA CYS A 16 4.72 -11.23 -13.78
C CYS A 16 3.94 -12.52 -13.43
N ALA A 17 2.61 -12.51 -13.46
CA ALA A 17 1.78 -13.67 -13.13
C ALA A 17 1.97 -14.84 -14.11
N VAL A 18 2.17 -14.56 -15.41
CA VAL A 18 2.56 -15.58 -16.41
C VAL A 18 3.92 -16.17 -16.05
N ALA A 19 4.92 -15.33 -15.75
CA ALA A 19 6.27 -15.76 -15.43
C ALA A 19 6.32 -16.64 -14.16
N ALA A 20 5.45 -16.37 -13.18
CA ALA A 20 5.31 -17.17 -11.96
C ALA A 20 4.47 -18.46 -12.15
N GLY A 21 3.85 -18.65 -13.33
CA GLY A 21 2.95 -19.77 -13.58
C GLY A 21 1.66 -19.71 -12.77
N ALA A 22 1.27 -18.53 -12.26
CA ALA A 22 0.09 -18.32 -11.43
C ALA A 22 -1.23 -18.24 -12.22
N LEU A 23 -1.14 -18.05 -13.54
CA LEU A 23 -2.31 -18.03 -14.44
C LEU A 23 -2.63 -19.45 -14.91
N TYR A 24 -3.51 -20.13 -14.17
CA TYR A 24 -4.12 -21.39 -14.58
C TYR A 24 -5.49 -21.10 -15.22
N GLU A 25 -5.69 -21.55 -16.47
CA GLU A 25 -6.96 -21.45 -17.23
C GLU A 25 -7.39 -20.01 -17.63
N PRO A 26 -8.38 -19.81 -18.53
CA PRO A 26 -8.73 -18.47 -19.00
C PRO A 26 -9.56 -17.76 -17.92
N MET A 27 -8.89 -17.21 -16.91
CA MET A 27 -9.50 -16.27 -15.98
C MET A 27 -9.87 -14.98 -16.73
N GLU A 28 -11.07 -14.46 -16.46
CA GLU A 28 -11.49 -13.13 -16.91
C GLU A 28 -10.49 -12.07 -16.43
N GLU A 29 -10.00 -11.22 -17.33
CA GLU A 29 -8.92 -10.26 -17.03
C GLU A 29 -9.31 -9.22 -15.95
N SER A 30 -10.61 -8.96 -15.80
CA SER A 30 -11.18 -8.11 -14.75
C SER A 30 -11.17 -8.73 -13.35
N THR A 31 -10.97 -10.05 -13.22
CA THR A 31 -10.89 -10.72 -11.91
C THR A 31 -9.46 -10.90 -11.41
N LEU A 32 -8.45 -10.74 -12.28
CA LEU A 32 -7.05 -10.85 -11.90
C LEU A 32 -6.54 -9.65 -11.11
N PHE A 33 -6.98 -8.44 -11.48
CA PHE A 33 -6.52 -7.20 -10.88
C PHE A 33 -7.68 -6.24 -10.67
N LEU A 34 -8.20 -6.19 -9.44
CA LEU A 34 -9.11 -5.13 -9.03
C LEU A 34 -8.30 -3.84 -8.85
N VAL A 35 -8.50 -2.90 -9.78
CA VAL A 35 -7.87 -1.57 -9.73
C VAL A 35 -8.90 -0.58 -9.20
N HIS A 36 -8.60 0.01 -8.05
CA HIS A 36 -9.41 1.07 -7.46
C HIS A 36 -8.76 2.42 -7.73
N GLU A 37 -9.52 3.34 -8.32
CA GLU A 37 -9.03 4.68 -8.63
C GLU A 37 -9.41 5.65 -7.51
N VAL A 38 -8.41 6.27 -6.88
CA VAL A 38 -8.60 7.31 -5.87
C VAL A 38 -8.28 8.66 -6.49
N ASP A 39 -9.27 9.54 -6.61
CA ASP A 39 -9.06 10.90 -7.08
C ASP A 39 -8.30 11.71 -6.01
N LEU A 40 -7.20 12.36 -6.39
CA LEU A 40 -6.40 13.22 -5.52
C LEU A 40 -6.75 14.72 -5.67
N SER A 41 -7.68 15.07 -6.57
CA SER A 41 -8.07 16.46 -6.82
C SER A 41 -8.57 17.14 -5.53
N GLY A 42 -8.05 18.34 -5.26
CA GLY A 42 -8.42 19.15 -4.09
C GLY A 42 -7.97 18.60 -2.73
N THR A 43 -7.14 17.55 -2.69
CA THR A 43 -6.70 16.94 -1.42
C THR A 43 -5.47 17.62 -0.83
N GLY A 44 -4.64 18.27 -1.65
CA GLY A 44 -3.36 18.85 -1.22
C GLY A 44 -2.21 17.85 -1.17
N TRP A 45 -2.39 16.62 -1.67
CA TRP A 45 -1.32 15.66 -1.93
C TRP A 45 -1.18 15.41 -3.43
N LEU A 46 0.08 15.31 -3.89
CA LEU A 46 0.40 14.99 -5.27
C LEU A 46 0.49 13.48 -5.52
N HIS A 47 0.86 12.71 -4.50
CA HIS A 47 1.01 11.27 -4.58
C HIS A 47 0.20 10.57 -3.48
N LEU A 48 -0.48 9.48 -3.83
CA LEU A 48 -1.27 8.66 -2.91
C LEU A 48 -0.44 8.21 -1.70
N LYS A 49 0.77 7.70 -1.95
CA LYS A 49 1.72 7.20 -0.93
C LYS A 49 2.25 8.25 0.04
N SER A 50 2.15 9.53 -0.31
CA SER A 50 2.49 10.64 0.60
C SER A 50 1.32 10.97 1.55
N ALA A 51 0.12 10.49 1.27
CA ALA A 51 -1.07 10.68 2.09
C ALA A 51 -1.41 9.44 2.91
N ILE A 52 -1.39 8.28 2.25
CA ILE A 52 -1.69 6.97 2.83
C ILE A 52 -0.79 5.90 2.20
N THR A 53 -0.34 4.94 3.02
CA THR A 53 0.24 3.71 2.51
C THR A 53 -0.42 2.53 3.20
N TRP A 54 -0.74 1.49 2.44
CA TRP A 54 -1.21 0.25 3.02
C TRP A 54 -0.03 -0.67 3.35
N ALA A 55 0.01 -1.18 4.57
CA ALA A 55 1.02 -2.13 5.03
C ALA A 55 0.33 -3.39 5.60
N PRO A 56 0.59 -4.58 5.05
CA PRO A 56 0.09 -5.84 5.58
C PRO A 56 0.34 -6.04 7.08
N HIS A 57 -0.62 -6.66 7.76
CA HIS A 57 -0.70 -6.87 9.21
C HIS A 57 -0.71 -5.59 10.07
N VAL A 58 -0.49 -4.42 9.46
CA VAL A 58 -0.57 -3.10 10.08
C VAL A 58 -1.90 -2.41 9.72
N GLY A 59 -2.31 -2.50 8.45
CA GLY A 59 -3.42 -1.75 7.87
C GLY A 59 -2.94 -0.48 7.17
N PHE A 60 -3.85 0.49 6.99
CA PHE A 60 -3.47 1.80 6.45
C PHE A 60 -2.63 2.60 7.44
N VAL A 61 -1.53 3.16 6.96
CA VAL A 61 -0.76 4.22 7.63
C VAL A 61 -1.12 5.54 6.96
N ALA A 62 -1.57 6.53 7.73
CA ALA A 62 -2.10 7.78 7.21
C ALA A 62 -1.60 8.98 8.01
N SER A 63 -1.47 10.12 7.34
CA SER A 63 -0.99 11.35 7.95
C SER A 63 -2.01 12.12 8.80
N ASP A 64 -3.31 11.86 8.59
CA ASP A 64 -4.40 12.61 9.22
C ASP A 64 -5.65 11.70 9.29
N PRO A 65 -6.38 11.64 10.43
CA PRO A 65 -7.63 10.89 10.53
C PRO A 65 -8.75 11.42 9.63
N ARG A 66 -8.68 12.69 9.21
CA ARG A 66 -9.57 13.35 8.24
C ARG A 66 -8.86 13.57 6.91
N CYS A 67 -7.87 12.74 6.59
CA CYS A 67 -7.19 12.78 5.31
C CYS A 67 -8.25 12.49 4.21
N PRO A 68 -8.58 13.45 3.33
CA PRO A 68 -9.59 13.23 2.30
C PRO A 68 -9.18 12.12 1.33
N VAL A 69 -7.87 11.85 1.20
CA VAL A 69 -7.36 10.71 0.41
C VAL A 69 -7.69 9.38 1.08
N LEU A 70 -7.57 9.28 2.41
CA LEU A 70 -7.93 8.09 3.16
C LEU A 70 -9.43 7.82 3.06
N GLU A 71 -10.26 8.85 3.26
CA GLU A 71 -11.72 8.72 3.16
C GLU A 71 -12.13 8.20 1.78
N ARG A 72 -11.56 8.77 0.71
CA ARG A 72 -11.81 8.31 -0.67
C ARG A 72 -11.33 6.88 -0.89
N ALA A 73 -10.13 6.53 -0.40
CA ALA A 73 -9.59 5.18 -0.52
C ALA A 73 -10.46 4.14 0.19
N LEU A 74 -10.91 4.43 1.41
CA LEU A 74 -11.80 3.54 2.16
C LEU A 74 -13.17 3.39 1.47
N ALA A 75 -13.72 4.47 0.91
CA ALA A 75 -14.95 4.40 0.12
C ALA A 75 -14.78 3.56 -1.15
N CYS A 76 -13.63 3.68 -1.84
CA CYS A 76 -13.32 2.86 -3.02
C CYS A 76 -13.15 1.37 -2.69
N LEU A 77 -12.74 1.06 -1.45
CA LEU A 77 -12.54 -0.30 -0.95
C LEU A 77 -13.74 -0.82 -0.15
N ASP A 78 -14.84 -0.07 -0.14
CA ASP A 78 -16.08 -0.51 0.50
C ASP A 78 -16.59 -1.78 -0.19
N GLY A 79 -16.98 -2.76 0.61
CA GLY A 79 -17.34 -4.10 0.13
C GLY A 79 -16.16 -5.06 -0.12
N CYS A 80 -14.90 -4.62 -0.08
CA CYS A 80 -13.76 -5.53 -0.15
C CYS A 80 -13.62 -6.36 1.15
N GLU A 81 -13.13 -7.60 1.02
CA GLU A 81 -12.92 -8.51 2.15
C GLU A 81 -11.81 -8.00 3.07
N ALA A 82 -12.06 -7.97 4.39
CA ALA A 82 -11.04 -7.69 5.38
C ALA A 82 -10.51 -9.00 5.97
N THR A 83 -9.19 -9.20 5.95
CA THR A 83 -8.50 -10.35 6.52
C THR A 83 -7.54 -9.92 7.63
N GLU A 84 -7.06 -10.87 8.44
CA GLU A 84 -6.02 -10.60 9.44
C GLU A 84 -4.72 -10.05 8.83
N ALA A 85 -4.48 -10.33 7.55
CA ALA A 85 -3.35 -9.80 6.80
C ALA A 85 -3.66 -8.43 6.21
N ASN A 86 -4.81 -8.23 5.56
CA ASN A 86 -5.06 -6.98 4.84
C ASN A 86 -5.57 -5.82 5.71
N ARG A 87 -6.30 -6.12 6.79
CA ARG A 87 -6.79 -5.13 7.78
C ARG A 87 -7.40 -3.87 7.16
N MET A 88 -8.03 -3.96 5.99
CA MET A 88 -8.50 -2.78 5.24
C MET A 88 -9.56 -1.96 5.99
N ARG A 89 -10.29 -2.59 6.93
CA ARG A 89 -11.35 -1.96 7.73
C ARG A 89 -10.89 -1.52 9.12
N ASP A 90 -9.65 -1.82 9.49
CA ASP A 90 -9.14 -1.41 10.79
C ASP A 90 -8.87 0.09 10.80
N PRO A 91 -8.96 0.76 11.97
CA PRO A 91 -8.58 2.15 12.09
C PRO A 91 -7.15 2.37 11.59
N PRO A 92 -6.86 3.45 10.83
CA PRO A 92 -5.53 3.72 10.32
C PRO A 92 -4.53 3.95 11.47
N VAL A 93 -3.26 3.63 11.22
CA VAL A 93 -2.15 4.09 12.05
C VAL A 93 -1.85 5.53 11.66
N LEU A 94 -2.07 6.45 12.60
CA LEU A 94 -1.87 7.88 12.39
C LEU A 94 -0.42 8.26 12.69
N VAL A 95 0.23 8.92 11.74
CA VAL A 95 1.63 9.33 11.82
C VAL A 95 1.80 10.76 11.31
N PRO A 96 2.94 11.42 11.54
CA PRO A 96 3.21 12.72 10.94
C PRO A 96 3.09 12.72 9.41
N ARG A 97 2.83 13.91 8.82
CA ARG A 97 2.49 14.05 7.39
C ARG A 97 3.56 13.51 6.44
N ASP A 98 4.81 13.67 6.79
CA ASP A 98 5.99 13.21 6.07
C ASP A 98 6.33 11.72 6.30
N ALA A 99 5.58 11.05 7.18
CA ALA A 99 5.90 9.70 7.65
C ALA A 99 4.88 8.62 7.24
N ALA A 100 3.80 9.00 6.52
CA ALA A 100 2.78 8.07 6.04
C ALA A 100 3.29 7.10 4.95
N ASN A 101 4.43 7.44 4.35
CA ASN A 101 5.09 6.67 3.30
C ASN A 101 5.96 5.57 3.92
N VAL A 102 5.42 4.36 4.04
CA VAL A 102 6.12 3.19 4.56
C VAL A 102 6.32 2.15 3.46
N LEU A 103 7.49 1.52 3.40
CA LEU A 103 7.74 0.44 2.44
C LEU A 103 7.57 -0.90 3.14
N SER A 104 6.49 -1.61 2.81
CA SER A 104 6.30 -3.00 3.23
C SER A 104 6.92 -3.93 2.21
N LEU A 105 7.69 -4.90 2.68
CA LEU A 105 8.27 -6.00 1.91
C LEU A 105 7.70 -7.34 2.40
N PRO A 106 7.94 -8.44 1.65
CA PRO A 106 7.69 -9.80 2.14
C PRO A 106 8.37 -10.07 3.49
N ASP A 107 7.94 -11.15 4.16
CA ASP A 107 8.41 -11.57 5.50
C ASP A 107 8.13 -10.55 6.62
N ASN A 108 7.05 -9.78 6.46
CA ASN A 108 6.55 -8.81 7.43
C ASN A 108 7.57 -7.70 7.79
N ALA A 109 8.48 -7.35 6.87
CA ALA A 109 9.39 -6.24 7.05
C ALA A 109 8.76 -4.91 6.61
N VAL A 110 8.76 -3.91 7.48
CA VAL A 110 8.26 -2.56 7.17
C VAL A 110 9.35 -1.53 7.43
N PHE A 111 9.75 -0.81 6.40
CA PHE A 111 10.68 0.30 6.49
C PHE A 111 9.89 1.58 6.68
N ALA A 112 10.11 2.26 7.80
CA ALA A 112 9.36 3.45 8.19
C ALA A 112 10.31 4.58 8.58
N HIS A 113 9.85 5.82 8.38
CA HIS A 113 10.50 6.98 8.98
C HIS A 113 10.51 6.82 10.51
N PRO A 114 11.56 7.25 11.25
CA PRO A 114 11.63 7.09 12.71
C PRO A 114 10.38 7.61 13.45
N SER A 115 9.78 8.70 12.97
CA SER A 115 8.56 9.27 13.57
C SER A 115 7.28 8.45 13.36
N ALA A 116 7.28 7.44 12.49
CA ALA A 116 6.18 6.48 12.30
C ALA A 116 6.47 5.12 12.96
N ALA A 117 7.74 4.83 13.28
CA ALA A 117 8.19 3.49 13.60
C ALA A 117 7.51 2.89 14.83
N GLU A 118 7.36 3.67 15.90
CA GLU A 118 6.71 3.21 17.13
C GLU A 118 5.24 2.83 16.90
N ALA A 119 4.48 3.69 16.22
CA ALA A 119 3.06 3.48 15.95
C ALA A 119 2.82 2.26 15.04
N VAL A 120 3.64 2.12 13.99
CA VAL A 120 3.60 0.96 13.08
C VAL A 120 3.98 -0.32 13.83
N ARG A 121 5.02 -0.27 14.66
CA ARG A 121 5.50 -1.41 15.46
C ARG A 121 4.43 -1.86 16.45
N ALA A 122 3.83 -0.93 17.18
CA ALA A 122 2.76 -1.23 18.13
C ALA A 122 1.58 -1.93 17.45
N ARG A 123 1.20 -1.49 16.25
CA ARG A 123 0.10 -2.11 15.50
C ARG A 123 0.42 -3.50 14.96
N GLY A 124 1.66 -3.72 14.52
CA GLY A 124 2.11 -4.97 13.91
C GLY A 124 2.76 -5.99 14.85
N ALA A 125 3.00 -5.64 16.12
CA ALA A 125 3.79 -6.42 17.07
C ALA A 125 3.29 -7.86 17.25
N GLU A 126 1.99 -8.04 17.48
CA GLU A 126 1.38 -9.36 17.69
C GLU A 126 1.37 -10.25 16.43
N ARG A 127 1.76 -9.70 15.28
CA ARG A 127 1.75 -10.39 13.98
C ARG A 127 3.15 -10.52 13.39
N GLY A 128 4.19 -10.27 14.20
CA GLY A 128 5.58 -10.47 13.82
C GLY A 128 6.11 -9.45 12.82
N VAL A 129 5.49 -8.27 12.72
CA VAL A 129 5.99 -7.18 11.87
C VAL A 129 7.33 -6.67 12.41
N LYS A 130 8.35 -6.70 11.56
CA LYS A 130 9.69 -6.17 11.84
C LYS A 130 9.78 -4.76 11.27
N VAL A 131 9.80 -3.76 12.15
CA VAL A 131 9.94 -2.36 11.74
C VAL A 131 11.41 -1.96 11.71
N VAL A 132 11.86 -1.54 10.52
CA VAL A 132 13.20 -0.99 10.28
C VAL A 132 13.07 0.52 10.14
N GLU A 133 13.79 1.25 10.99
CA GLU A 133 13.78 2.71 10.97
C GLU A 133 14.76 3.21 9.91
N CYS A 134 14.31 4.15 9.08
CA CYS A 134 15.11 4.66 7.97
C CYS A 134 14.95 6.17 7.83
N GLU A 135 15.99 6.90 8.21
CA GLU A 135 16.12 8.33 7.88
C GLU A 135 16.36 8.53 6.39
N GLN A 136 15.67 9.49 5.79
CA GLN A 136 15.71 9.75 4.35
C GLN A 136 15.81 11.26 4.05
N PRO A 137 16.76 11.98 4.66
CA PRO A 137 16.80 13.45 4.59
C PRO A 137 16.95 13.97 3.16
N GLU A 138 17.69 13.25 2.31
CA GLU A 138 17.88 13.66 0.92
C GLU A 138 16.64 13.41 0.04
N LEU A 139 15.85 12.37 0.32
CA LEU A 139 14.59 12.14 -0.39
C LEU A 139 13.54 13.17 0.05
N ALA A 140 13.51 13.52 1.33
CA ALA A 140 12.59 14.53 1.87
C ALA A 140 12.77 15.90 1.21
N ARG A 141 14.01 16.27 0.81
CA ARG A 141 14.28 17.51 0.05
C ARG A 141 13.58 17.57 -1.30
N ALA A 142 13.20 16.42 -1.85
CA ALA A 142 12.46 16.28 -3.10
C ALA A 142 10.97 15.92 -2.86
N ASP A 143 10.46 16.09 -1.63
CA ASP A 143 9.11 15.63 -1.23
C ASP A 143 8.90 14.12 -1.46
N GLY A 144 10.00 13.35 -1.31
CA GLY A 144 10.05 11.91 -1.52
C GLY A 144 10.32 11.11 -0.25
N ALA A 145 10.02 9.82 -0.32
CA ALA A 145 10.33 8.81 0.68
C ALA A 145 10.65 7.46 0.00
N LEU A 146 10.91 6.39 0.76
CA LEU A 146 11.40 5.09 0.25
C LEU A 146 10.51 4.52 -0.85
N THR A 147 9.19 4.55 -0.71
CA THR A 147 8.30 4.05 -1.77
C THR A 147 8.27 4.97 -3.00
N CYS A 148 8.80 6.20 -2.93
CA CYS A 148 9.05 7.04 -4.11
C CYS A 148 10.10 6.46 -5.04
N CYS A 149 11.04 5.69 -4.49
CA CYS A 149 12.15 5.10 -5.22
C CYS A 149 11.99 3.59 -5.48
N ALA A 150 10.87 3.00 -5.06
CA ALA A 150 10.62 1.57 -5.14
C ALA A 150 9.30 1.27 -5.86
N VAL A 151 9.33 0.22 -6.68
CA VAL A 151 8.13 -0.42 -7.23
C VAL A 151 8.22 -1.88 -6.83
N VAL A 152 7.26 -2.36 -6.06
CA VAL A 152 7.18 -3.78 -5.68
C VAL A 152 6.36 -4.50 -6.75
N LEU A 153 7.01 -5.42 -7.46
CA LEU A 153 6.38 -6.30 -8.43
C LEU A 153 6.44 -7.71 -7.88
N ASP A 154 5.36 -8.14 -7.24
CA ASP A 154 5.24 -9.48 -6.67
C ASP A 154 4.09 -10.22 -7.38
N PRO A 155 4.39 -11.17 -8.28
CA PRO A 155 3.36 -11.98 -8.94
C PRO A 155 2.68 -12.99 -8.03
N ASP A 156 3.33 -13.32 -6.91
CA ASP A 156 2.88 -14.29 -5.93
C ASP A 156 2.36 -13.61 -4.67
N PHE A 157 2.03 -12.32 -4.77
CA PHE A 157 1.54 -11.50 -3.67
C PHE A 157 0.24 -12.08 -3.09
N ARG A 158 0.38 -12.93 -2.08
CA ARG A 158 -0.70 -13.64 -1.40
C ARG A 158 -0.78 -13.19 0.05
N TRP A 159 -1.80 -12.42 0.39
CA TRP A 159 -2.07 -12.02 1.79
C TRP A 159 -3.15 -12.89 2.43
N GLY A 160 -2.88 -14.20 2.53
CA GLY A 160 -3.75 -15.16 3.22
C GLY A 160 -3.80 -16.55 2.55
N PRO A 161 -4.24 -17.59 3.29
CA PRO A 161 -4.04 -18.98 2.88
C PRO A 161 -4.97 -19.51 1.78
N ASN A 162 -5.96 -18.76 1.28
CA ASN A 162 -6.92 -19.29 0.31
C ASN A 162 -7.23 -18.28 -0.81
N TYR A 163 -6.50 -18.42 -1.91
CA TYR A 163 -7.05 -18.38 -3.27
C TYR A 163 -6.39 -19.50 -4.06
#